data_AF-A0A6V8K7W1-F1
#
_entry.id   AF-A0A6V8K7W1-F1
#
_cell.length_a   1.000
_cell.length_b   1.000
_cell.length_c   1.000
_cell.angle_alpha   90.00
_cell.angle_beta   90.00
_cell.angle_gamma   90.00
#
_symmetry.space_group_name_H-M   'P 1'
#
loop_
_entity.id
_entity.type
_entity.pdbx_description
1 polymer ?
#
loop_
_entity_poly.entity_id
_entity_poly.type
_entity_poly.pdbx_seq_one_letter_code
_entity_poly.pdbx_strand_id
1 'polypeptide(L)'
;MSAFTANRAKPGFDGEDLAAAILRYASGGLGEIGTVWSMNADIGMRNLLEIYGTDGTLSMRATDPFPRVEVYRGGDDPLYRGWTTPHIEPDAAEPHDYGSWPPHTHHYKREVASYVHRVLTGQRPFGPTLEDGLACLSVIAAGYASAAAGGGAVAVDRDPLPAGA
;
A
#
# COMPACT_ATOMS: atom_id res chain seq x y z
N MET A 1 7.20 -16.38 1.91
CA MET A 1 5.88 -16.00 1.36
C MET A 1 5.34 -17.17 0.56
N SER A 2 4.03 -17.43 0.64
CA SER A 2 3.33 -18.38 -0.23
C SER A 2 2.30 -17.61 -1.05
N ALA A 3 2.24 -17.87 -2.36
CA ALA A 3 1.37 -17.14 -3.27
C ALA A 3 0.68 -18.05 -4.29
N PHE A 4 -0.51 -17.65 -4.70
CA PHE A 4 -1.30 -18.30 -5.74
C PHE A 4 -1.77 -17.23 -6.72
N THR A 5 -1.75 -17.57 -8.00
CA THR A 5 -2.20 -16.69 -9.08
C THR A 5 -3.19 -17.43 -9.97
N ALA A 6 -4.05 -16.69 -10.65
CA ALA A 6 -4.93 -17.21 -11.68
C ALA A 6 -5.10 -16.17 -12.79
N ASN A 7 -5.29 -16.65 -14.03
CA ASN A 7 -5.80 -15.85 -15.14
C ASN A 7 -7.15 -16.45 -15.55
N ARG A 8 -8.24 -15.81 -15.12
CA ARG A 8 -9.59 -16.37 -15.27
C ARG A 8 -10.41 -15.68 -16.35
N ALA A 9 -10.25 -14.37 -16.53
CA ALA A 9 -11.09 -13.56 -17.39
C ALA A 9 -10.33 -12.89 -18.54
N LYS A 10 -8.99 -13.03 -18.59
CA LYS A 10 -8.12 -12.42 -19.60
C LYS A 10 -7.11 -13.41 -20.18
N PRO A 11 -7.55 -14.57 -20.72
CA PRO A 11 -6.64 -15.64 -21.15
C PRO A 11 -5.71 -15.27 -22.32
N GLY A 12 -5.98 -14.16 -23.01
CA GLY A 12 -5.12 -13.63 -24.09
C GLY A 12 -3.98 -12.72 -23.61
N PHE A 13 -3.89 -12.43 -22.31
CA PHE A 13 -2.81 -11.65 -21.72
C PHE A 13 -1.87 -12.55 -20.93
N ASP A 14 -0.57 -12.37 -21.15
CA ASP A 14 0.46 -13.01 -20.34
C ASP A 14 0.54 -12.26 -19.00
N GLY A 15 -0.04 -12.86 -17.96
CA GLY A 15 -0.22 -12.27 -16.64
C GLY A 15 -1.44 -12.84 -15.91
N GLU A 16 -1.41 -12.78 -14.59
CA GLU A 16 -2.53 -13.12 -13.72
C GLU A 16 -3.52 -11.96 -13.58
N ASP A 17 -4.79 -12.30 -13.41
CA ASP A 17 -5.86 -11.33 -13.16
C ASP A 17 -6.40 -11.37 -11.72
N LEU A 18 -5.90 -12.35 -10.96
CA LEU A 18 -6.12 -12.56 -9.55
C LEU A 18 -4.83 -13.11 -8.92
N ALA A 19 -4.41 -12.55 -7.80
CA ALA A 19 -3.39 -13.15 -6.95
C ALA A 19 -3.71 -12.98 -5.47
N ALA A 20 -3.29 -13.96 -4.68
CA ALA A 20 -3.30 -13.91 -3.23
C ALA A 20 -1.96 -14.41 -2.70
N ALA A 21 -1.40 -13.72 -1.73
CA ALA A 21 -0.15 -14.09 -1.09
C ALA A 21 -0.22 -13.90 0.43
N ILE A 22 0.36 -14.84 1.17
CA ILE A 22 0.56 -14.76 2.61
C ILE A 22 2.06 -14.66 2.88
N LEU A 23 2.44 -13.70 3.71
CA LEU A 23 3.82 -13.44 4.08
C LEU A 23 4.01 -13.44 5.59
N ARG A 24 5.23 -13.77 6.01
CA ARG A 24 5.67 -13.69 7.40
C ARG A 24 6.82 -12.69 7.47
N TYR A 25 6.65 -11.66 8.28
CA TYR A 25 7.69 -10.68 8.54
C TYR A 25 8.78 -11.28 9.44
N ALA A 26 9.99 -10.72 9.41
CA ALA A 26 11.09 -11.14 10.28
C ALA A 26 10.75 -11.01 11.78
N SER A 27 9.89 -10.04 12.13
CA SER A 27 9.34 -9.86 13.49
C SER A 27 8.35 -10.96 13.92
N GLY A 28 7.96 -11.85 13.01
CA GLY A 28 6.96 -12.90 13.25
C GLY A 28 5.53 -12.51 12.92
N GLY A 29 5.26 -11.23 12.62
CA GLY A 29 3.96 -10.78 12.13
C GLY A 29 3.57 -11.45 10.81
N LEU A 30 2.28 -11.48 10.51
CA LEU A 30 1.74 -12.00 9.26
C LEU A 30 1.21 -10.85 8.40
N GLY A 31 1.25 -11.05 7.09
CA GLY A 31 0.63 -10.15 6.12
C GLY A 31 -0.09 -10.92 5.04
N GLU A 32 -1.09 -10.28 4.45
CA GLU A 32 -1.82 -10.75 3.29
C GLU A 32 -1.74 -9.69 2.19
N ILE A 33 -1.52 -10.14 0.96
CA ILE A 33 -1.58 -9.30 -0.24
C ILE A 33 -2.58 -9.95 -1.19
N GLY A 34 -3.62 -9.21 -1.55
CA GLY A 34 -4.59 -9.61 -2.56
C GLY A 34 -4.64 -8.59 -3.69
N THR A 35 -4.69 -9.06 -4.93
CA THR A 35 -4.94 -8.22 -6.10
C THR A 35 -5.93 -8.88 -7.02
N VAL A 36 -6.90 -8.09 -7.50
CA VAL A 36 -7.90 -8.52 -8.47
C VAL A 36 -8.24 -7.33 -9.35
N TRP A 37 -8.04 -7.47 -10.67
CA TRP A 37 -8.34 -6.42 -11.62
C TRP A 37 -9.33 -6.86 -12.72
N SER A 38 -9.91 -8.05 -12.59
CA SER A 38 -10.84 -8.63 -13.57
C SER A 38 -12.24 -8.98 -13.02
N MET A 39 -12.66 -8.38 -11.92
CA MET A 39 -14.01 -8.60 -11.38
C MET A 39 -15.09 -8.23 -12.39
N ASN A 40 -16.13 -9.07 -12.51
CA ASN A 40 -17.32 -8.78 -13.31
C ASN A 40 -18.30 -7.81 -12.62
N ALA A 41 -17.87 -7.19 -11.52
CA ALA A 41 -18.60 -6.14 -10.81
C ALA A 41 -17.77 -4.87 -10.91
N ASP A 42 -18.40 -3.78 -11.37
CA ASP A 42 -17.79 -2.46 -11.32
C ASP A 42 -17.81 -1.96 -9.87
N ILE A 43 -16.69 -2.12 -9.19
CA ILE A 43 -16.50 -1.64 -7.83
C ILE A 43 -15.60 -0.39 -7.76
N GLY A 44 -15.19 0.14 -8.93
CA GLY A 44 -14.13 1.13 -9.06
C GLY A 44 -12.77 0.64 -8.57
N MET A 45 -11.78 1.54 -8.53
CA MET A 45 -10.48 1.24 -7.93
C MET A 45 -10.61 1.21 -6.40
N ARG A 46 -10.28 0.09 -5.75
CA ARG A 46 -10.32 -0.04 -4.29
C ARG A 46 -8.99 -0.55 -3.74
N ASN A 47 -8.26 0.35 -3.11
CA ASN A 47 -7.05 0.05 -2.36
C ASN A 47 -7.36 0.13 -0.87
N LEU A 48 -7.23 -1.01 -0.20
CA LEU A 48 -7.40 -1.16 1.24
C LEU A 48 -6.05 -1.52 1.86
N LEU A 49 -5.67 -0.78 2.91
CA LEU A 49 -4.55 -1.13 3.78
C LEU A 49 -5.09 -1.30 5.19
N GLU A 50 -4.83 -2.45 5.79
CA GLU A 50 -5.19 -2.74 7.18
C GLU A 50 -3.94 -3.11 7.97
N ILE A 51 -3.85 -2.58 9.20
CA ILE A 51 -2.78 -2.88 10.15
C ILE A 51 -3.44 -3.24 11.47
N TYR A 52 -3.13 -4.44 11.96
CA TYR A 52 -3.65 -4.95 13.23
C TYR A 52 -2.51 -5.05 14.24
N GLY A 53 -2.65 -4.35 15.35
CA GLY A 53 -1.72 -4.37 16.47
C GLY A 53 -2.39 -4.87 17.75
N THR A 54 -1.61 -4.97 18.82
CA THR A 54 -2.13 -5.37 20.15
C THR A 54 -3.05 -4.31 20.75
N ASP A 55 -2.79 -3.04 20.45
CA ASP A 55 -3.47 -1.90 21.08
C ASP A 55 -4.49 -1.23 20.16
N GLY A 56 -4.66 -1.74 18.93
CA GLY A 56 -5.54 -1.12 17.97
C GLY A 56 -5.43 -1.64 16.54
N THR A 57 -6.26 -1.06 15.69
CA THR A 57 -6.34 -1.37 14.27
C THR A 57 -6.38 -0.07 13.47
N LEU A 58 -5.69 -0.03 12.34
CA LEU A 58 -5.83 1.02 11.34
C LEU A 58 -6.38 0.40 10.06
N SER A 59 -7.38 1.05 9.47
CA SER A 59 -7.93 0.71 8.15
C SER A 59 -7.92 1.97 7.29
N MET A 60 -7.28 1.90 6.13
CA MET A 60 -7.22 2.99 5.16
C MET A 60 -7.84 2.55 3.84
N ARG A 61 -8.83 3.32 3.38
CA ARG A 61 -9.49 3.15 2.07
C ARG A 61 -9.11 4.32 1.20
N ALA A 62 -7.98 4.22 0.52
CA ALA A 62 -7.34 5.38 -0.12
C ALA A 62 -8.03 5.82 -1.43
N THR A 63 -8.72 4.90 -2.10
CA THR A 63 -9.31 5.15 -3.44
C THR A 63 -10.82 4.99 -3.46
N ASP A 64 -11.46 4.83 -2.29
CA ASP A 64 -12.92 4.91 -2.18
C ASP A 64 -13.39 6.30 -2.66
N PRO A 65 -14.65 6.43 -3.15
CA PRO A 65 -15.23 7.74 -3.48
C PRO A 65 -15.16 8.74 -2.32
N PHE A 66 -15.13 8.24 -1.08
CA PHE A 66 -14.88 8.98 0.14
C PHE A 66 -13.67 8.36 0.85
N PRO A 67 -12.44 8.77 0.48
CA PRO A 67 -11.23 8.26 1.11
C PRO A 67 -11.25 8.55 2.61
N ARG A 68 -10.86 7.57 3.42
CA ARG A 68 -10.81 7.72 4.87
C ARG A 68 -9.77 6.82 5.51
N VAL A 69 -9.31 7.25 6.67
CA VAL A 69 -8.54 6.45 7.62
C VAL A 69 -9.43 6.25 8.84
N GLU A 70 -9.57 5.01 9.27
CA GLU A 70 -10.32 4.60 10.46
C GLU A 70 -9.32 3.99 11.43
N VAL A 71 -9.36 4.43 12.68
CA VAL A 71 -8.47 3.94 13.74
C VAL A 71 -9.32 3.42 14.89
N TYR A 72 -9.17 2.13 15.17
CA TYR A 72 -9.62 1.54 16.43
C TYR A 72 -8.51 1.62 17.44
N ARG A 73 -8.80 2.18 18.62
CA ARG A 73 -7.91 2.11 19.78
C ARG A 73 -8.54 1.23 20.85
N GLY A 74 -7.76 0.27 21.35
CA GLY A 74 -8.08 -0.57 22.49
C GLY A 74 -7.72 0.09 23.83
N GLY A 75 -7.67 -0.70 24.90
CA GLY A 75 -7.37 -0.24 26.25
C GLY A 75 -8.60 0.18 27.05
N ASP A 76 -8.35 0.69 28.26
CA ASP A 76 -9.38 0.92 29.27
C ASP A 76 -9.91 2.36 29.32
N ASP A 77 -9.26 3.31 28.65
CA ASP A 77 -9.71 4.71 28.64
C ASP A 77 -10.99 4.87 27.77
N PRO A 78 -12.16 5.12 28.38
CA PRO A 78 -13.42 5.18 27.66
C PRO A 78 -13.53 6.39 26.72
N LEU A 79 -12.70 7.43 26.89
CA LEU A 79 -12.70 8.59 25.99
C LEU A 79 -12.01 8.30 24.65
N TYR A 80 -11.03 7.40 24.66
CA TYR A 80 -10.21 7.10 23.48
C TYR A 80 -10.41 5.69 22.95
N ARG A 81 -11.15 4.83 23.65
CA ARG A 81 -11.49 3.48 23.20
C ARG A 81 -12.54 3.52 22.09
N GLY A 82 -12.33 2.69 21.07
CA GLY A 82 -13.29 2.50 19.99
C GLY A 82 -12.80 3.02 18.64
N TRP A 83 -13.72 3.05 17.68
CA TRP A 83 -13.46 3.54 16.33
C TRP A 83 -13.52 5.06 16.26
N THR A 84 -12.52 5.64 15.61
CA THR A 84 -12.44 7.06 15.28
C THR A 84 -12.04 7.24 13.83
N THR A 85 -12.49 8.33 13.22
CA THR A 85 -12.05 8.75 11.89
C THR A 85 -11.26 10.04 12.07
N PRO A 86 -9.93 9.98 12.23
CA PRO A 86 -9.13 11.19 12.40
C PRO A 86 -9.36 12.13 11.21
N HIS A 87 -9.57 13.41 11.50
CA HIS A 87 -9.63 14.42 10.47
C HIS A 87 -8.20 14.75 10.02
N ILE A 88 -7.88 14.48 8.77
CA ILE A 88 -6.57 14.79 8.16
C ILE A 88 -6.78 16.04 7.29
N GLU A 89 -6.67 17.22 7.89
CA GLU A 89 -6.69 18.46 7.13
C GLU A 89 -5.31 18.71 6.49
N PRO A 90 -5.24 19.17 5.23
CA PRO A 90 -4.07 19.90 4.79
C PRO A 90 -3.87 21.10 5.73
N ASP A 91 -2.64 21.28 6.20
CA ASP A 91 -2.29 22.47 6.97
C ASP A 91 -2.60 23.73 6.12
N ALA A 92 -3.13 24.79 6.72
CA ALA A 92 -3.30 26.08 6.05
C ALA A 92 -1.95 26.66 5.55
N ALA A 93 -0.83 26.20 6.12
CA ALA A 93 0.52 26.49 5.67
C ALA A 93 0.98 25.63 4.48
N GLU A 94 0.19 24.65 4.01
CA GLU A 94 0.56 23.87 2.82
C GLU A 94 0.60 24.80 1.59
N PRO A 95 1.73 24.83 0.85
CA PRO A 95 1.99 25.86 -0.16
C PRO A 95 1.19 25.72 -1.46
N HIS A 96 0.18 24.85 -1.51
CA HIS A 96 -0.52 24.49 -2.74
C HIS A 96 -2.04 24.55 -2.57
N ASP A 97 -2.72 25.21 -3.52
CA ASP A 97 -4.17 25.17 -3.62
C ASP A 97 -4.63 23.80 -4.11
N TYR A 98 -5.13 22.97 -3.19
CA TYR A 98 -5.74 21.68 -3.50
C TYR A 98 -7.23 21.80 -3.85
N GLY A 99 -7.90 22.90 -3.48
CA GLY A 99 -9.33 23.10 -3.67
C GLY A 99 -9.76 23.26 -5.14
N SER A 100 -8.84 23.65 -6.03
CA SER A 100 -9.11 23.83 -7.46
C SER A 100 -9.19 22.55 -8.29
N TRP A 101 -8.98 21.37 -7.69
CA TRP A 101 -8.92 20.08 -8.39
C TRP A 101 -9.89 19.06 -7.80
N PRO A 102 -10.31 18.03 -8.56
CA PRO A 102 -11.10 16.93 -8.02
C PRO A 102 -10.39 16.23 -6.85
N PRO A 103 -11.09 15.92 -5.73
CA PRO A 103 -10.49 15.30 -4.54
C PRO A 103 -9.62 14.07 -4.79
N HIS A 104 -10.01 13.22 -5.74
CA HIS A 104 -9.27 12.00 -6.10
C HIS A 104 -7.90 12.24 -6.76
N THR A 105 -7.53 13.49 -7.03
CA THR A 105 -6.21 13.85 -7.60
C THR A 105 -5.29 14.54 -6.58
N HIS A 106 -5.81 14.85 -5.38
CA HIS A 106 -5.08 15.65 -4.39
C HIS A 106 -3.80 14.95 -3.92
N HIS A 107 -3.80 13.62 -3.78
CA HIS A 107 -2.63 12.87 -3.32
C HIS A 107 -1.47 12.91 -4.32
N TYR A 108 -1.74 12.77 -5.62
CA TYR A 108 -0.71 12.90 -6.67
C TYR A 108 -0.05 14.29 -6.63
N LYS A 109 -0.85 15.35 -6.47
CA LYS A 109 -0.34 16.73 -6.39
C LYS A 109 0.49 16.94 -5.13
N ARG A 110 0.04 16.44 -3.97
CA ARG A 110 0.78 16.52 -2.71
C ARG A 110 2.13 15.83 -2.82
N GLU A 111 2.16 14.64 -3.40
CA GLU A 111 3.39 13.87 -3.59
C GLU A 111 4.38 14.61 -4.51
N VAL A 112 3.95 15.01 -5.70
CA VAL A 112 4.80 15.72 -6.68
C VAL A 112 5.30 17.05 -6.11
N ALA A 113 4.41 17.82 -5.47
CA ALA A 113 4.78 19.13 -4.98
C ALA A 113 5.70 19.06 -3.76
N SER A 114 5.51 18.07 -2.88
CA SER A 114 6.45 17.72 -1.80
C SER A 114 7.83 17.35 -2.37
N TYR A 115 7.86 16.52 -3.42
CA TYR A 115 9.10 16.11 -4.07
C TYR A 115 9.86 17.32 -4.63
N VAL A 116 9.20 18.16 -5.42
CA VAL A 116 9.80 19.36 -6.02
C VAL A 116 10.28 20.34 -4.94
N HIS A 117 9.46 20.63 -3.93
CA HIS A 117 9.83 21.53 -2.84
C HIS A 117 11.08 21.06 -2.10
N ARG A 118 11.16 19.76 -1.79
CA ARG A 118 12.29 19.19 -1.06
C ARG A 118 13.58 19.24 -1.87
N VAL A 119 13.51 18.93 -3.16
CA VAL A 119 14.66 19.09 -4.08
C VAL A 119 15.13 20.54 -4.12
N LEU A 120 14.22 21.50 -4.29
CA LEU A 120 14.55 22.93 -4.36
C LEU A 120 15.12 23.49 -3.05
N THR A 121 14.79 22.89 -1.91
CA THR A 121 15.24 23.32 -0.57
C THR A 121 16.40 22.48 -0.03
N GLY A 122 16.98 21.58 -0.84
CA GLY A 122 18.08 20.71 -0.41
C GLY A 122 17.68 19.67 0.64
N GLN A 123 16.38 19.42 0.82
CA GLN A 123 15.87 18.38 1.69
C GLN A 123 15.79 17.05 0.94
N ARG A 124 15.95 15.94 1.68
CA ARG A 124 15.69 14.61 1.12
C ARG A 124 14.20 14.51 0.69
N PRO A 125 13.91 13.97 -0.51
CA PRO A 125 12.54 13.65 -0.90
C PRO A 125 11.83 12.82 0.18
N PHE A 126 10.57 13.14 0.42
CA PHE A 126 9.71 12.37 1.31
C PHE A 126 8.89 11.40 0.47
N GLY A 127 8.83 10.14 0.91
CA GLY A 127 8.12 9.09 0.21
C GLY A 127 9.03 7.90 -0.14
N PRO A 128 8.54 6.98 -0.98
CA PRO A 128 9.27 5.81 -1.41
C PRO A 128 10.58 6.19 -2.10
N THR A 129 11.64 5.48 -1.77
CA THR A 129 12.96 5.59 -2.38
C THR A 129 13.14 4.54 -3.48
N LEU A 130 14.25 4.61 -4.20
CA LEU A 130 14.65 3.54 -5.12
C LEU A 130 14.74 2.19 -4.40
N GLU A 131 15.30 2.18 -3.18
CA GLU A 131 15.41 0.97 -2.35
C GLU A 131 14.03 0.38 -2.03
N ASP A 132 13.05 1.23 -1.69
CA ASP A 132 11.68 0.79 -1.43
C ASP A 132 11.04 0.19 -2.70
N GLY A 133 11.27 0.80 -3.87
CA GLY A 133 10.81 0.28 -5.15
C GLY A 133 11.39 -1.10 -5.48
N LEU A 134 12.70 -1.29 -5.26
CA LEU A 134 13.37 -2.58 -5.47
C LEU A 134 12.92 -3.65 -4.47
N ALA A 135 12.63 -3.25 -3.23
CA ALA A 135 12.04 -4.15 -2.24
C ALA A 135 10.65 -4.64 -2.68
N CYS A 136 9.82 -3.75 -3.26
CA CYS A 136 8.54 -4.15 -3.86
C CYS A 136 8.72 -5.17 -4.99
N LEU A 137 9.66 -4.93 -5.90
CA LEU A 137 9.96 -5.87 -7.00
C LEU A 137 10.41 -7.24 -6.48
N SER A 138 11.18 -7.28 -5.40
CA SER A 138 11.63 -8.53 -4.77
C SER A 138 10.45 -9.34 -4.22
N VAL A 139 9.47 -8.67 -3.61
CA VAL A 139 8.23 -9.32 -3.16
C VAL A 139 7.45 -9.87 -4.35
N ILE A 140 7.28 -9.09 -5.42
CA ILE A 140 6.56 -9.52 -6.63
C ILE A 140 7.22 -10.76 -7.26
N ALA A 141 8.55 -10.73 -7.43
CA ALA A 141 9.31 -11.84 -7.99
C ALA A 141 9.17 -13.12 -7.16
N ALA A 142 9.27 -13.02 -5.82
CA ALA A 142 9.06 -14.15 -4.93
C ALA A 142 7.61 -14.69 -4.99
N GLY A 143 6.64 -13.83 -5.30
CA GLY A 143 5.23 -14.20 -5.47
C GLY A 143 5.04 -15.07 -6.68
N TYR A 144 5.58 -14.65 -7.83
CA TYR A 144 5.57 -15.45 -9.05
C TYR A 144 6.33 -16.77 -8.88
N ALA A 145 7.51 -16.76 -8.24
CA ALA A 145 8.27 -17.96 -7.96
C ALA A 145 7.48 -18.97 -7.10
N SER A 146 6.79 -18.47 -6.06
CA SER A 146 5.94 -19.29 -5.20
C SER A 146 4.76 -19.88 -5.97
N ALA A 147 4.04 -19.08 -6.75
CA ALA A 147 2.91 -19.53 -7.55
C ALA A 147 3.31 -20.57 -8.60
N ALA A 148 4.44 -20.36 -9.30
CA ALA A 148 4.99 -21.32 -10.26
C ALA A 148 5.38 -22.66 -9.63
N ALA A 149 5.73 -22.65 -8.33
CA ALA A 149 6.02 -23.85 -7.54
C ALA A 149 4.78 -24.44 -6.83
N GLY A 150 3.56 -24.07 -7.23
CA GLY A 150 2.31 -24.59 -6.66
C GLY A 150 1.95 -23.99 -5.29
N GLY A 151 2.48 -22.81 -4.96
CA GLY A 151 2.20 -22.10 -3.71
C GLY A 151 3.14 -22.43 -2.55
N GLY A 152 4.23 -23.15 -2.82
CA GLY A 152 5.27 -23.43 -1.84
C GLY A 152 5.88 -22.15 -1.28
N ALA A 153 6.29 -22.17 -0.01
CA ALA A 153 6.87 -21.00 0.64
C ALA A 153 8.24 -20.67 0.04
N VAL A 154 8.41 -19.43 -0.43
CA VAL A 154 9.66 -18.89 -1.00
C VAL A 154 10.17 -17.74 -0.13
N ALA A 155 11.49 -17.64 0.04
CA ALA A 155 12.12 -16.50 0.70
C ALA A 155 11.99 -15.24 -0.16
N VAL A 156 11.80 -14.08 0.47
CA VAL A 156 11.91 -12.79 -0.22
C VAL A 156 13.32 -12.30 0.02
N ASP A 157 14.19 -12.50 -0.96
CA ASP A 157 15.56 -12.01 -0.88
C ASP A 157 15.55 -10.49 -1.09
N ARG A 158 16.11 -9.78 -0.11
CA ARG A 158 16.50 -8.38 -0.32
C ARG A 158 17.95 -8.42 -0.73
N ASP A 159 18.21 -8.55 -2.03
CA ASP A 159 19.56 -8.28 -2.49
C ASP A 159 19.88 -6.82 -2.14
N PRO A 160 20.94 -6.55 -1.37
CA PRO A 160 21.41 -5.18 -1.24
C PRO A 160 21.74 -4.69 -2.65
N LEU A 161 21.26 -3.49 -2.99
CA LEU A 161 21.79 -2.78 -4.16
C LEU A 161 23.32 -2.87 -4.12
N PRO A 162 24.00 -3.11 -5.25
CA PRO A 162 25.46 -3.06 -5.28
C PRO A 162 25.91 -1.74 -4.67
N ALA A 163 26.74 -1.83 -3.63
CA ALA A 163 27.21 -0.66 -2.89
C ALA A 163 27.89 0.32 -3.88
N GLY A 164 27.30 1.49 -4.08
CA GLY A 164 27.88 2.56 -4.91
C GLY A 164 26.97 3.21 -5.95
N ALA A 165 25.64 3.19 -5.80
CA ALA A 165 24.75 4.06 -6.57
C ALA A 165 24.59 5.45 -5.92
#